data_AF-A0A7K0YAL4-F1
#
_entry.id   AF-A0A7K0YAL4-F1
#
_cell.length_a   1.000
_cell.length_b   1.000
_cell.length_c   1.000
_cell.angle_alpha   90.00
_cell.angle_beta   90.00
_cell.angle_gamma   90.00
#
_symmetry.space_group_name_H-M   'P 1'
#
loop_
_entity.id
_entity.type
_entity.pdbx_description
1 polymer ?
#
loop_
_entity_poly.entity_id
_entity_poly.type
_entity_poly.pdbx_seq_one_letter_code
_entity_poly.pdbx_strand_id
1 'polypeptide(L)'
;MTDRSVATLSKGSRFQVSKGLLTVLVSTAVLFALSAAVAPTSVAPGTLSGMLPFAAILAIVGLGQMLVIQQAGIDLSVAGAVSLAAVIVTVYPTGDNSKLVPAVLMAFGVSLATGLLNGFLIGFIKLNPIIATLGTNSLLYGLVMAISQGIPRATTSDLQSLVTSSTFGLPNSVYFALATLLVVILFLRKTVAGRRFESIGASPAVASISGLRVRTHLGLAYVWGQLLYTLAGVLIAGVISSPNGSMGDAYLLPSVAVVVLGGTSLLGGRGLPTATVIAAVFLSQLDQFVLALGVNFAVRTLVQAAALAIGVAIYTVDWSRVRAVFTKLLSATSRGQNQASLPSA
;
A
#
# COMPACT_ATOMS: atom_id res chain seq x y z
N MET A 1 -20.95 -39.62 -39.44
CA MET A 1 -21.77 -38.58 -38.80
C MET A 1 -21.34 -38.47 -37.34
N THR A 2 -20.50 -37.49 -37.04
CA THR A 2 -19.88 -37.28 -35.72
C THR A 2 -20.74 -36.34 -34.89
N ASP A 3 -21.38 -36.89 -33.86
CA ASP A 3 -22.09 -36.10 -32.86
C ASP A 3 -21.08 -35.66 -31.78
N ARG A 4 -20.49 -34.46 -31.96
CA ARG A 4 -19.67 -33.84 -30.92
C ARG A 4 -20.62 -33.05 -30.02
N SER A 5 -20.96 -33.66 -28.88
CA SER A 5 -21.68 -33.00 -27.79
C SER A 5 -21.00 -31.67 -27.45
N VAL A 6 -21.68 -30.57 -27.74
CA VAL A 6 -21.26 -29.23 -27.36
C VAL A 6 -21.29 -29.18 -25.83
N ALA A 7 -20.11 -29.23 -25.21
CA ALA A 7 -19.97 -29.04 -23.78
C ALA A 7 -20.56 -27.67 -23.42
N THR A 8 -21.69 -27.69 -22.72
CA THR A 8 -22.33 -26.50 -22.17
C THR A 8 -21.38 -25.89 -21.16
N LEU A 9 -20.74 -24.78 -21.54
CA LEU A 9 -19.93 -23.97 -20.63
C LEU A 9 -20.84 -23.50 -19.49
N SER A 10 -20.72 -24.18 -18.34
CA SER A 10 -21.33 -23.78 -17.08
C SER A 10 -21.11 -22.28 -16.88
N LYS A 11 -22.20 -21.51 -16.81
CA LYS A 11 -22.18 -20.10 -16.42
C LYS A 11 -21.64 -20.01 -15.00
N GLY A 12 -20.32 -19.88 -14.88
CA GLY A 12 -19.65 -19.60 -13.62
C GLY A 12 -20.27 -18.37 -12.98
N SER A 13 -20.55 -18.46 -11.67
CA SER A 13 -21.04 -17.36 -10.84
C SER A 13 -20.33 -16.06 -11.19
N ARG A 14 -21.11 -15.04 -11.59
CA ARG A 14 -20.62 -13.73 -12.05
C ARG A 14 -19.92 -12.90 -10.96
N PHE A 15 -19.83 -13.42 -9.73
CA PHE A 15 -19.18 -12.80 -8.58
C PHE A 15 -18.32 -13.81 -7.82
N GLN A 16 -17.18 -14.20 -8.38
CA GLN A 16 -16.12 -14.81 -7.56
C GLN A 16 -15.34 -13.68 -6.88
N VAL A 17 -15.62 -13.46 -5.59
CA VAL A 17 -14.79 -12.63 -4.72
C VAL A 17 -13.37 -13.20 -4.74
N SER A 18 -12.35 -12.37 -4.99
CA SER A 18 -10.97 -12.86 -4.98
C SER A 18 -10.64 -13.38 -3.57
N LYS A 19 -9.96 -14.53 -3.48
CA LYS A 19 -9.59 -15.14 -2.19
C LYS A 19 -8.85 -14.13 -1.30
N GLY A 20 -7.99 -13.29 -1.89
CA GLY A 20 -7.27 -12.20 -1.19
C GLY A 20 -8.16 -11.10 -0.60
N LEU A 21 -9.26 -10.74 -1.28
CA LEU A 21 -10.22 -9.77 -0.73
C LEU A 21 -10.98 -10.36 0.46
N LEU A 22 -11.41 -11.62 0.34
CA LEU A 22 -12.13 -12.30 1.42
C LEU A 22 -11.25 -12.49 2.66
N THR A 23 -10.00 -12.92 2.49
CA THR A 23 -9.07 -13.12 3.60
C THR A 23 -8.80 -11.82 4.34
N VAL A 24 -8.54 -10.71 3.63
CA VAL A 24 -8.34 -9.40 4.27
C VAL A 24 -9.60 -8.92 4.96
N LEU A 25 -10.77 -9.03 4.34
CA LEU A 25 -12.02 -8.58 4.95
C LEU A 25 -12.30 -9.35 6.25
N VAL A 26 -12.14 -10.67 6.24
CA VAL A 26 -12.31 -11.51 7.43
C VAL A 26 -11.28 -11.16 8.49
N SER A 27 -10.00 -11.02 8.14
CA SER A 27 -8.94 -10.63 9.09
C SER A 27 -9.21 -9.27 9.72
N THR A 28 -9.69 -8.29 8.95
CA THR A 28 -10.12 -6.98 9.46
C THR A 28 -11.28 -7.12 10.43
N ALA A 29 -12.35 -7.84 10.06
CA ALA A 29 -13.50 -8.03 10.94
C ALA A 29 -13.11 -8.73 12.26
N VAL A 30 -12.28 -9.76 12.19
CA VAL A 30 -11.75 -10.47 13.36
C VAL A 30 -10.90 -9.55 14.23
N LEU A 31 -10.03 -8.73 13.63
CA LEU A 31 -9.22 -7.77 14.36
C LEU A 31 -10.08 -6.73 15.10
N PHE A 32 -11.12 -6.20 14.47
CA PHE A 32 -12.05 -5.26 15.12
C PHE A 32 -12.81 -5.93 16.28
N ALA A 33 -13.26 -7.17 16.10
CA ALA A 33 -13.92 -7.93 17.17
C ALA A 33 -12.97 -8.19 18.35
N LEU A 34 -11.73 -8.60 18.08
CA LEU A 34 -10.70 -8.80 19.10
C LEU A 34 -10.34 -7.48 19.80
N SER A 35 -10.21 -6.40 19.03
CA SER A 35 -9.94 -5.05 19.52
C SER A 35 -11.02 -4.60 20.50
N ALA A 36 -12.30 -4.81 20.15
CA ALA A 36 -13.43 -4.51 21.01
C ALA A 36 -13.45 -5.34 22.30
N ALA A 37 -13.00 -6.60 22.25
CA ALA A 37 -13.00 -7.50 23.40
C ALA A 37 -11.82 -7.27 24.37
N VAL A 38 -10.62 -7.04 23.83
CA VAL A 38 -9.37 -7.00 24.62
C VAL A 38 -8.94 -5.57 24.95
N ALA A 39 -9.14 -4.62 24.03
CA ALA A 39 -8.77 -3.23 24.22
C ALA A 39 -9.91 -2.30 23.74
N PRO A 40 -11.05 -2.23 24.46
CA PRO A 40 -12.24 -1.50 24.00
C PRO A 40 -11.98 -0.03 23.64
N THR A 41 -10.99 0.60 24.28
CA THR A 41 -10.55 1.97 23.99
C THR A 41 -9.98 2.15 22.57
N SER A 42 -9.49 1.08 21.94
CA SER A 42 -8.99 1.08 20.55
C SER A 42 -10.09 1.24 19.50
N VAL A 43 -11.33 0.85 19.83
CA VAL A 43 -12.50 0.97 18.94
C VAL A 43 -13.47 2.06 19.38
N ALA A 44 -13.10 2.83 20.42
CA ALA A 44 -13.89 3.97 20.86
C ALA A 44 -14.04 4.99 19.72
N PRO A 45 -15.20 5.64 19.55
CA PRO A 45 -15.45 6.56 18.44
C PRO A 45 -14.37 7.65 18.29
N GLY A 46 -13.93 8.28 19.37
CA GLY A 46 -12.87 9.30 19.33
C GLY A 46 -11.52 8.75 18.85
N THR A 47 -11.18 7.52 19.25
CA THR A 47 -9.98 6.82 18.80
C THR A 47 -10.05 6.50 17.30
N LEU A 48 -11.19 5.97 16.84
CA LEU A 48 -11.40 5.68 15.42
C LEU A 48 -11.38 6.96 14.57
N SER A 49 -12.01 8.04 15.03
CA SER A 49 -11.96 9.34 14.35
C SER A 49 -10.54 9.89 14.24
N GLY A 50 -9.66 9.62 15.22
CA GLY A 50 -8.24 9.99 15.16
C GLY A 50 -7.39 9.07 14.26
N MET A 51 -7.73 7.79 14.17
CA MET A 51 -7.00 6.81 13.36
C MET A 51 -7.37 6.87 11.87
N LEU A 52 -8.65 7.11 11.55
CA LEU A 52 -9.18 7.08 10.18
C LEU A 52 -8.45 7.99 9.17
N PRO A 53 -8.01 9.22 9.53
CA PRO A 53 -7.21 10.05 8.62
C PRO A 53 -5.92 9.37 8.18
N PHE A 54 -5.19 8.74 9.11
CA PHE A 54 -3.95 8.02 8.80
C PHE A 54 -4.21 6.73 8.00
N ALA A 55 -5.31 6.02 8.29
CA ALA A 55 -5.75 4.88 7.50
C ALA A 55 -6.08 5.28 6.05
N ALA A 56 -6.73 6.43 5.87
CA ALA A 56 -7.05 6.98 4.56
C ALA A 56 -5.79 7.39 3.77
N ILE A 57 -4.83 8.04 4.44
CA ILE A 57 -3.54 8.39 3.84
C ILE A 57 -2.78 7.11 3.42
N LEU A 58 -2.70 6.11 4.30
CA LEU A 58 -2.07 4.82 4.01
C LEU A 58 -2.78 4.09 2.86
N ALA A 59 -4.10 4.18 2.77
CA ALA A 59 -4.87 3.62 1.67
C ALA A 59 -4.51 4.27 0.33
N ILE A 60 -4.38 5.61 0.28
CA ILE A 60 -3.98 6.34 -0.94
C ILE A 60 -2.55 5.97 -1.34
N VAL A 61 -1.62 5.95 -0.38
CA VAL A 61 -0.23 5.52 -0.63
C VAL A 61 -0.21 4.07 -1.12
N GLY A 62 -0.95 3.18 -0.46
CA GLY A 62 -1.08 1.78 -0.85
C GLY A 62 -1.63 1.62 -2.26
N LEU A 63 -2.61 2.43 -2.68
CA LEU A 63 -3.12 2.41 -4.06
C LEU A 63 -2.04 2.84 -5.07
N GLY A 64 -1.20 3.83 -4.75
CA GLY A 64 -0.04 4.18 -5.58
C GLY A 64 0.97 3.04 -5.67
N GLN A 65 1.34 2.46 -4.53
CA GLN A 65 2.28 1.34 -4.46
C GLN A 65 1.73 0.10 -5.18
N MET A 66 0.41 -0.12 -5.13
CA MET A 66 -0.27 -1.20 -5.84
C MET A 66 -0.07 -1.06 -7.35
N LEU A 67 -0.20 0.14 -7.91
CA LEU A 67 0.01 0.34 -9.36
C LEU A 67 1.44 -0.02 -9.76
N VAL A 68 2.43 0.31 -8.92
CA VAL A 68 3.84 -0.04 -9.15
C VAL A 68 4.08 -1.55 -9.01
N ILE A 69 3.60 -2.15 -7.91
CA ILE A 69 3.72 -3.59 -7.64
C ILE A 69 3.02 -4.43 -8.70
N GLN A 70 1.91 -3.92 -9.25
CA GLN A 70 1.20 -4.58 -10.34
C GLN A 70 2.10 -4.81 -11.57
N GLN A 71 3.11 -3.95 -11.77
CA GLN A 71 4.10 -4.05 -12.83
C GLN A 71 5.42 -4.71 -12.36
N ALA A 72 5.38 -5.47 -11.27
CA ALA A 72 6.54 -6.12 -10.64
C ALA A 72 7.63 -5.16 -10.15
N GLY A 73 7.25 -3.92 -9.81
CA GLY A 73 8.13 -2.92 -9.20
C GLY A 73 7.91 -2.78 -7.70
N ILE A 74 8.84 -2.10 -7.03
CA ILE A 74 8.65 -1.60 -5.67
C ILE A 74 9.17 -0.16 -5.67
N ASP A 75 8.32 0.82 -5.35
CA ASP A 75 8.73 2.21 -5.23
C ASP A 75 9.13 2.53 -3.79
N LEU A 76 10.43 2.74 -3.56
CA LEU A 76 10.98 3.14 -2.27
C LEU A 76 11.16 4.67 -2.15
N SER A 77 10.85 5.43 -3.20
CA SER A 77 10.79 6.90 -3.17
C SER A 77 9.48 7.44 -2.58
N VAL A 78 8.56 6.55 -2.19
CA VAL A 78 7.31 6.90 -1.52
C VAL A 78 7.50 7.76 -0.28
N ALA A 79 8.54 7.49 0.53
CA ALA A 79 8.81 8.26 1.74
C ALA A 79 9.20 9.70 1.40
N GLY A 80 10.19 9.88 0.52
CA GLY A 80 10.61 11.18 0.04
C GLY A 80 9.49 11.94 -0.65
N ALA A 81 8.63 11.26 -1.43
CA ALA A 81 7.52 11.88 -2.14
C ALA A 81 6.44 12.44 -1.20
N VAL A 82 6.03 11.65 -0.20
CA VAL A 82 5.05 12.07 0.82
C VAL A 82 5.64 13.22 1.65
N SER A 83 6.88 13.08 2.12
CA SER A 83 7.57 14.13 2.89
C SER A 83 7.73 15.43 2.10
N LEU A 84 8.18 15.36 0.84
CA LEU A 84 8.41 16.53 0.01
C LEU A 84 7.11 17.26 -0.30
N ALA A 85 6.04 16.53 -0.60
CA ALA A 85 4.72 17.12 -0.80
C ALA A 85 4.24 17.85 0.47
N ALA A 86 4.36 17.22 1.65
CA ALA A 86 3.99 17.83 2.91
C ALA A 86 4.81 19.10 3.22
N VAL A 87 6.11 19.08 2.93
CA VAL A 87 7.01 20.23 3.10
C VAL A 87 6.67 21.36 2.13
N ILE A 88 6.43 21.08 0.85
CA ILE A 88 6.07 22.11 -0.13
C ILE A 88 4.78 22.83 0.28
N VAL A 89 3.73 22.09 0.67
CA VAL A 89 2.44 22.69 1.03
C VAL A 89 2.38 23.35 2.40
N THR A 90 3.47 23.28 3.19
CA THR A 90 3.57 23.95 4.49
C THR A 90 4.58 25.09 4.48
N VAL A 91 5.77 24.85 3.91
CA VAL A 91 6.84 25.86 3.84
C VAL A 91 6.49 26.98 2.87
N TYR A 92 5.96 26.68 1.67
CA TYR A 92 5.66 27.74 0.71
C TYR A 92 4.51 28.66 1.17
N PRO A 93 3.38 28.14 1.68
CA PRO A 93 2.32 28.99 2.21
C PRO A 93 2.68 29.65 3.53
N THR A 94 3.41 28.96 4.44
CA THR A 94 3.70 29.45 5.80
C THR A 94 2.43 29.98 6.50
N GLY A 95 1.35 29.19 6.47
CA GLY A 95 0.05 29.56 7.04
C GLY A 95 -0.84 30.49 6.19
N ASP A 96 -0.34 31.05 5.09
CA ASP A 96 -1.11 31.90 4.18
C ASP A 96 -2.01 31.08 3.24
N ASN A 97 -3.33 31.14 3.48
CA ASN A 97 -4.34 30.42 2.68
C ASN A 97 -4.28 30.75 1.18
N SER A 98 -3.93 31.99 0.80
CA SER A 98 -3.90 32.41 -0.61
C SER A 98 -2.85 31.65 -1.44
N LYS A 99 -1.81 31.13 -0.77
CA LYS A 99 -0.70 30.38 -1.37
C LYS A 99 -0.92 28.87 -1.39
N LEU A 100 -2.01 28.37 -0.80
CA LEU A 100 -2.27 26.93 -0.72
C LEU A 100 -2.38 26.30 -2.11
N VAL A 101 -3.20 26.87 -3.01
CA VAL A 101 -3.42 26.32 -4.35
C VAL A 101 -2.12 26.29 -5.17
N PRO A 102 -1.33 27.39 -5.25
CA PRO A 102 -0.01 27.34 -5.88
C PRO A 102 0.93 26.28 -5.28
N ALA A 103 0.93 26.10 -3.95
CA ALA A 103 1.77 25.10 -3.29
C ALA A 103 1.37 23.68 -3.66
N VAL A 104 0.07 23.38 -3.70
CA VAL A 104 -0.44 22.07 -4.13
C VAL A 104 -0.05 21.80 -5.58
N LEU A 105 -0.24 22.78 -6.48
CA LEU A 105 0.16 22.65 -7.89
C LEU A 105 1.67 22.43 -8.04
N MET A 106 2.50 23.13 -7.25
CA MET A 106 3.94 22.95 -7.21
C MET A 106 4.32 21.53 -6.75
N ALA A 107 3.69 21.04 -5.68
CA ALA A 107 3.91 19.68 -5.18
C ALA A 107 3.58 18.63 -6.25
N PHE A 108 2.43 18.77 -6.93
CA PHE A 108 2.07 17.88 -8.04
C PHE A 108 3.04 18.01 -9.23
N GLY A 109 3.52 19.21 -9.55
CA GLY A 109 4.53 19.43 -10.58
C GLY A 109 5.85 18.71 -10.29
N VAL A 110 6.35 18.81 -9.06
CA VAL A 110 7.55 18.07 -8.62
C VAL A 110 7.32 16.56 -8.68
N SER A 111 6.16 16.08 -8.20
CA SER A 111 5.82 14.66 -8.24
C SER A 111 5.74 14.08 -9.65
N LEU A 112 5.26 14.87 -10.62
CA LEU A 112 5.23 14.49 -12.03
C LEU A 112 6.66 14.35 -12.56
N ALA A 113 7.55 15.29 -12.24
CA ALA A 113 8.96 15.21 -12.62
C ALA A 113 9.65 13.97 -12.00
N THR A 114 9.42 13.70 -10.72
CA THR A 114 9.93 12.53 -10.01
C THR A 114 9.40 11.22 -10.60
N GLY A 115 8.10 11.18 -10.92
CA GLY A 115 7.46 10.02 -11.55
C GLY A 115 8.01 9.75 -12.95
N LEU A 116 8.24 10.80 -13.73
CA LEU A 116 8.89 10.71 -15.04
C LEU A 116 10.35 10.25 -14.92
N LEU A 117 11.09 10.74 -13.92
CA LEU A 117 12.46 10.30 -13.64
C LEU A 117 12.49 8.80 -13.33
N ASN A 118 11.74 8.33 -12.34
CA ASN A 118 11.65 6.91 -12.00
C ASN A 118 11.16 6.08 -13.19
N GLY A 119 10.12 6.56 -13.88
CA GLY A 119 9.56 5.88 -15.04
C GLY A 119 10.54 5.77 -16.21
N PHE A 120 11.41 6.75 -16.39
CA PHE A 120 12.49 6.73 -17.37
C PHE A 120 13.62 5.77 -16.97
N LEU A 121 14.12 5.90 -15.74
CA LEU A 121 15.20 5.04 -15.20
C LEU A 121 14.81 3.55 -15.24
N ILE A 122 13.57 3.23 -14.90
CA ILE A 122 13.11 1.85 -14.77
C ILE A 122 12.51 1.33 -16.08
N GLY A 123 11.67 2.14 -16.74
CA GLY A 123 11.00 1.74 -17.98
C GLY A 123 11.91 1.68 -19.20
N PHE A 124 12.88 2.60 -19.30
CA PHE A 124 13.70 2.76 -20.50
C PHE A 124 15.16 2.38 -20.28
N ILE A 125 15.79 2.86 -19.20
CA ILE A 125 17.17 2.48 -18.86
C ILE A 125 17.23 1.06 -18.27
N LYS A 126 16.10 0.53 -17.77
CA LYS A 126 15.99 -0.81 -17.16
C LYS A 126 16.84 -0.97 -15.90
N LEU A 127 16.99 0.10 -15.12
CA LEU A 127 17.54 -0.02 -13.77
C LEU A 127 16.61 -0.86 -12.90
N ASN A 128 17.19 -1.55 -11.93
CA ASN A 128 16.42 -2.25 -10.91
C ASN A 128 15.52 -1.23 -10.16
N PRO A 129 14.20 -1.45 -10.06
CA PRO A 129 13.27 -0.58 -9.34
C PRO A 129 13.72 -0.17 -7.94
N ILE A 130 14.25 -1.12 -7.17
CA ILE A 130 14.66 -0.88 -5.78
C ILE A 130 15.81 0.14 -5.74
N ILE A 131 16.83 -0.06 -6.58
CA ILE A 131 18.01 0.82 -6.62
C ILE A 131 17.64 2.20 -7.15
N ALA A 132 16.88 2.27 -8.25
CA ALA A 132 16.47 3.52 -8.85
C ALA A 132 15.62 4.35 -7.89
N THR A 133 14.62 3.75 -7.24
CA THR A 133 13.73 4.47 -6.33
C THR A 133 14.35 4.79 -4.98
N LEU A 134 15.31 3.99 -4.47
CA LEU A 134 16.12 4.41 -3.31
C LEU A 134 16.99 5.63 -3.65
N GLY A 135 17.62 5.65 -4.82
CA GLY A 135 18.37 6.80 -5.30
C GLY A 135 17.50 8.05 -5.41
N THR A 136 16.32 7.91 -6.01
CA THR A 136 15.33 8.99 -6.09
C THR A 136 14.85 9.41 -4.70
N ASN A 137 14.63 8.48 -3.77
CA ASN A 137 14.27 8.79 -2.39
C ASN A 137 15.31 9.72 -1.72
N SER A 138 16.60 9.42 -1.89
CA SER A 138 17.68 10.26 -1.38
C SER A 138 17.68 11.66 -2.01
N LEU A 139 17.39 11.79 -3.30
CA LEU A 139 17.24 13.09 -3.96
C LEU A 139 16.06 13.89 -3.39
N LEU A 140 14.90 13.24 -3.24
CA LEU A 140 13.71 13.87 -2.66
C LEU A 140 13.94 14.29 -1.22
N TYR A 141 14.62 13.47 -0.43
CA TYR A 141 15.01 13.80 0.94
C TYR A 141 15.99 14.98 0.98
N GLY A 142 16.94 15.04 0.04
CA GLY A 142 17.81 16.22 -0.14
C GLY A 142 17.01 17.49 -0.42
N LEU A 143 15.99 17.43 -1.27
CA LEU A 143 15.07 18.55 -1.54
C LEU A 143 14.23 18.93 -0.32
N VAL A 144 13.74 17.94 0.43
CA VAL A 144 13.05 18.16 1.71
C VAL A 144 13.92 18.98 2.65
N MET A 145 15.19 18.61 2.82
CA MET A 145 16.12 19.32 3.69
C MET A 145 16.49 20.70 3.14
N ALA A 146 16.67 20.83 1.82
CA ALA A 146 16.98 22.12 1.18
C ALA A 146 15.83 23.14 1.33
N ILE A 147 14.58 22.70 1.22
CA ILE A 147 13.40 23.56 1.30
C ILE A 147 13.03 23.85 2.76
N SER A 148 12.98 22.82 3.62
CA SER A 148 12.55 22.98 5.02
C SER A 148 13.63 23.53 5.93
N GLN A 149 14.91 23.39 5.57
CA GLN A 149 16.06 23.64 6.45
C GLN A 149 15.98 22.87 7.78
N GLY A 150 15.24 21.76 7.82
CA GLY A 150 14.98 20.98 9.03
C GLY A 150 13.98 21.62 10.01
N ILE A 151 13.32 22.72 9.64
CA ILE A 151 12.37 23.44 10.49
C ILE A 151 10.93 23.14 10.04
N PRO A 152 10.12 22.43 10.85
CA PRO A 152 8.71 22.24 10.58
C PRO A 152 7.96 23.58 10.48
N ARG A 153 7.03 23.68 9.52
CA ARG A 153 6.18 24.86 9.34
C ARG A 153 4.72 24.48 9.50
N ALA A 154 3.94 25.39 10.08
CA ALA A 154 2.51 25.22 10.19
C ALA A 154 1.85 25.26 8.80
N THR A 155 0.86 24.39 8.63
CA THR A 155 -0.02 24.34 7.47
C THR A 155 -1.01 25.50 7.47
N THR A 156 -1.73 25.65 6.37
CA THR A 156 -2.78 26.67 6.23
C THR A 156 -4.06 26.21 6.93
N SER A 157 -4.82 27.17 7.47
CA SER A 157 -6.11 26.88 8.12
C SER A 157 -7.11 26.21 7.16
N ASP A 158 -7.07 26.57 5.88
CA ASP A 158 -7.90 25.95 4.84
C ASP A 158 -7.54 24.48 4.62
N LEU A 159 -6.24 24.13 4.56
CA LEU A 159 -5.84 22.74 4.39
C LEU A 159 -6.17 21.92 5.65
N GLN A 160 -5.90 22.47 6.82
CA GLN A 160 -6.20 21.81 8.09
C GLN A 160 -7.70 21.54 8.22
N SER A 161 -8.54 22.54 7.99
CA SER A 161 -10.00 22.40 8.08
C SER A 161 -10.54 21.47 7.00
N LEU A 162 -10.04 21.54 5.76
CA LEU A 162 -10.45 20.65 4.66
C LEU A 162 -10.21 19.18 5.00
N VAL A 163 -9.11 18.86 5.68
CA VAL A 163 -8.71 17.48 5.96
C VAL A 163 -9.29 16.95 7.26
N THR A 164 -9.29 17.76 8.32
CA THR A 164 -9.66 17.34 9.69
C THR A 164 -11.14 17.52 10.02
N SER A 165 -11.87 18.37 9.27
CA SER A 165 -13.32 18.47 9.45
C SER A 165 -14.01 17.15 9.15
N SER A 166 -15.19 16.97 9.76
CA SER A 166 -15.99 15.77 9.59
C SER A 166 -17.24 16.09 8.78
N THR A 167 -17.54 15.22 7.82
CA THR A 167 -18.76 15.27 7.02
C THR A 167 -19.48 13.93 7.22
N PHE A 168 -20.77 13.96 7.56
CA PHE A 168 -21.56 12.76 7.93
C PHE A 168 -20.89 11.85 8.99
N GLY A 169 -20.15 12.43 9.95
CA GLY A 169 -19.49 11.71 11.04
C GLY A 169 -18.16 11.03 10.68
N LEU A 170 -17.68 11.17 9.43
CA LEU A 170 -16.36 10.68 9.00
C LEU A 170 -15.41 11.84 8.70
N PRO A 171 -14.11 11.75 9.06
CA PRO A 171 -13.12 12.75 8.67
C PRO A 171 -13.01 12.88 7.15
N ASN A 172 -12.78 14.10 6.67
CA ASN A 172 -12.75 14.37 5.24
C ASN A 172 -11.68 13.59 4.48
N SER A 173 -10.56 13.24 5.13
CA SER A 173 -9.52 12.36 4.57
C SER A 173 -10.08 11.03 4.04
N VAL A 174 -11.11 10.48 4.69
CA VAL A 174 -11.75 9.21 4.27
C VAL A 174 -12.42 9.37 2.90
N TYR A 175 -13.08 10.50 2.65
CA TYR A 175 -13.69 10.78 1.34
C TYR A 175 -12.64 10.94 0.25
N PHE A 176 -11.48 11.54 0.54
CA PHE A 176 -10.37 11.57 -0.40
C PHE A 176 -9.91 10.15 -0.75
N ALA A 177 -9.73 9.27 0.23
CA ALA A 177 -9.34 7.88 -0.02
C ALA A 177 -10.41 7.10 -0.82
N LEU A 178 -11.69 7.30 -0.52
CA LEU A 178 -12.79 6.68 -1.27
C LEU A 178 -12.88 7.21 -2.70
N ALA A 179 -12.69 8.51 -2.91
CA ALA A 179 -12.63 9.12 -4.24
C ALA A 179 -11.43 8.58 -5.04
N THR A 180 -10.25 8.50 -4.43
CA THR A 180 -9.06 7.91 -5.05
C THR A 180 -9.30 6.43 -5.40
N LEU A 181 -9.88 5.64 -4.49
CA LEU A 181 -10.24 4.26 -4.74
C LEU A 181 -11.18 4.14 -5.94
N LEU A 182 -12.22 4.97 -6.00
CA LEU A 182 -13.18 4.98 -7.10
C LEU A 182 -12.48 5.31 -8.43
N VAL A 183 -11.65 6.36 -8.45
CA VAL A 183 -10.88 6.75 -9.65
C VAL A 183 -9.98 5.61 -10.12
N VAL A 184 -9.24 4.96 -9.22
CA VAL A 184 -8.35 3.84 -9.55
C VAL A 184 -9.16 2.64 -10.08
N ILE A 185 -10.29 2.31 -9.46
CA ILE A 185 -11.17 1.22 -9.94
C ILE A 185 -11.73 1.53 -11.32
N LEU A 186 -12.28 2.73 -11.53
CA LEU A 186 -12.84 3.13 -12.81
C LEU A 186 -11.76 3.13 -13.89
N PHE A 187 -10.58 3.66 -13.60
CA PHE A 187 -9.45 3.63 -14.50
C PHE A 187 -9.10 2.19 -14.89
N LEU A 188 -8.80 1.32 -13.92
CA LEU A 188 -8.34 -0.05 -14.17
C LEU A 188 -9.41 -0.91 -14.86
N ARG A 189 -10.67 -0.82 -14.42
CA ARG A 189 -11.73 -1.74 -14.86
C ARG A 189 -12.53 -1.26 -16.05
N LYS A 190 -12.71 0.06 -16.21
CA LYS A 190 -13.60 0.62 -17.24
C LYS A 190 -12.85 1.15 -18.45
N THR A 191 -11.60 1.59 -18.31
CA THR A 191 -10.85 2.17 -19.44
C THR A 191 -10.05 1.13 -20.25
N VAL A 192 -9.77 1.44 -21.52
CA VAL A 192 -8.89 0.63 -22.37
C VAL A 192 -7.45 0.64 -21.82
N ALA A 193 -6.99 1.80 -21.35
CA ALA A 193 -5.67 1.96 -20.76
C ALA A 193 -5.51 1.08 -19.51
N GLY A 194 -6.52 1.05 -18.63
CA GLY A 194 -6.55 0.18 -17.46
C GLY A 194 -6.45 -1.31 -17.80
N ARG A 195 -7.26 -1.78 -18.76
CA ARG A 195 -7.19 -3.19 -19.20
C ARG A 195 -5.81 -3.56 -19.78
N ARG A 196 -5.19 -2.64 -20.55
CA ARG A 196 -3.81 -2.82 -21.03
C ARG A 196 -2.83 -2.88 -19.87
N PHE A 197 -2.96 -1.97 -18.90
CA PHE A 197 -2.13 -1.93 -17.70
C PHE A 197 -2.19 -3.24 -16.91
N GLU A 198 -3.40 -3.78 -16.67
CA GLU A 198 -3.56 -5.06 -15.98
C GLU A 198 -3.00 -6.24 -16.78
N SER A 199 -3.16 -6.24 -18.10
CA SER A 199 -2.63 -7.32 -18.96
C SER A 199 -1.10 -7.35 -18.99
N ILE A 200 -0.46 -6.18 -18.97
CA ILE A 200 1.00 -6.06 -18.90
C ILE A 200 1.51 -6.58 -17.57
N GLY A 201 0.83 -6.23 -16.47
CA GLY A 201 1.17 -6.75 -15.14
C GLY A 201 1.02 -8.28 -15.04
N ALA A 202 0.01 -8.86 -15.69
CA ALA A 202 -0.22 -10.31 -15.70
C ALA A 202 0.85 -11.10 -16.48
N SER A 203 1.30 -10.59 -17.63
CA SER A 203 2.41 -11.16 -18.37
C SER A 203 3.05 -10.13 -19.30
N PRO A 204 4.21 -9.56 -18.92
CA PRO A 204 4.93 -8.61 -19.77
C PRO A 204 5.35 -9.23 -21.11
N ALA A 205 5.72 -10.52 -21.10
CA ALA A 205 6.14 -11.26 -22.29
C ALA A 205 4.99 -11.36 -23.32
N VAL A 206 3.81 -11.84 -22.88
CA VAL A 206 2.63 -11.97 -23.76
C VAL A 206 2.13 -10.61 -24.23
N ALA A 207 2.14 -9.61 -23.35
CA ALA A 207 1.76 -8.25 -23.69
C ALA A 207 2.66 -7.64 -24.78
N SER A 208 3.98 -7.91 -24.72
CA SER A 208 4.93 -7.42 -25.72
C SER A 208 4.71 -8.04 -27.11
N ILE A 209 4.44 -9.35 -27.17
CA ILE A 209 4.12 -10.06 -28.43
C ILE A 209 2.77 -9.56 -28.99
N SER A 210 1.85 -9.16 -28.11
CA SER A 210 0.56 -8.57 -28.48
C SER A 210 0.65 -7.08 -28.88
N GLY A 211 1.86 -6.52 -29.02
CA GLY A 211 2.10 -5.15 -29.47
C GLY A 211 1.90 -4.06 -28.41
N LEU A 212 1.76 -4.42 -27.12
CA LEU A 212 1.63 -3.44 -26.05
C LEU A 212 3.01 -2.85 -25.69
N ARG A 213 3.03 -1.53 -25.49
CA ARG A 213 4.24 -0.79 -25.08
C ARG A 213 4.51 -0.99 -23.58
N VAL A 214 5.07 -2.14 -23.22
CA VAL A 214 5.37 -2.53 -21.83
C VAL A 214 6.16 -1.45 -21.08
N ARG A 215 7.24 -0.97 -21.69
CA ARG A 215 8.13 0.05 -21.09
C ARG A 215 7.40 1.33 -20.68
N THR A 216 6.50 1.82 -21.54
CA THR A 216 5.73 3.03 -21.27
C THR A 216 4.74 2.82 -20.12
N HIS A 217 4.05 1.68 -20.05
CA HIS A 217 3.08 1.41 -18.99
C HIS A 217 3.79 1.17 -17.65
N LEU A 218 4.94 0.50 -17.66
CA LEU A 218 5.81 0.39 -16.49
C LEU A 218 6.23 1.77 -15.99
N GLY A 219 6.67 2.67 -16.88
CA GLY A 219 7.04 4.03 -16.51
C GLY A 219 5.86 4.86 -15.96
N LEU A 220 4.68 4.74 -16.59
CA LEU A 220 3.46 5.41 -16.13
C LEU A 220 2.99 4.91 -14.75
N ALA A 221 3.33 3.68 -14.35
CA ALA A 221 3.01 3.19 -13.01
C ALA A 221 3.69 4.06 -11.93
N TYR A 222 4.94 4.44 -12.13
CA TYR A 222 5.67 5.33 -11.22
C TYR A 222 5.12 6.76 -11.26
N VAL A 223 4.70 7.26 -12.42
CA VAL A 223 4.05 8.57 -12.52
C VAL A 223 2.77 8.61 -11.68
N TRP A 224 1.86 7.64 -11.88
CA TRP A 224 0.62 7.58 -11.11
C TRP A 224 0.87 7.29 -9.62
N GLY A 225 1.87 6.46 -9.29
CA GLY A 225 2.31 6.25 -7.91
C GLY A 225 2.69 7.56 -7.24
N GLN A 226 3.58 8.35 -7.85
CA GLN A 226 4.04 9.64 -7.32
C GLN A 226 2.90 10.65 -7.13
N LEU A 227 1.97 10.74 -8.09
CA LEU A 227 0.79 11.62 -7.95
C LEU A 227 -0.06 11.24 -6.73
N LEU A 228 -0.25 9.94 -6.47
CA LEU A 228 -0.99 9.46 -5.30
C LEU A 228 -0.21 9.67 -3.99
N TYR A 229 1.12 9.47 -4.00
CA TYR A 229 1.98 9.76 -2.84
C TYR A 229 1.95 11.24 -2.48
N THR A 230 1.94 12.12 -3.48
CA THR A 230 1.80 13.56 -3.27
C THR A 230 0.43 13.92 -2.72
N LEU A 231 -0.66 13.34 -3.22
CA LEU A 231 -1.98 13.53 -2.60
C LEU A 231 -1.97 13.13 -1.12
N ALA A 232 -1.38 11.98 -0.78
CA ALA A 232 -1.21 11.55 0.60
C ALA A 232 -0.35 12.52 1.43
N GLY A 233 0.73 13.06 0.86
CA GLY A 233 1.58 14.09 1.47
C GLY A 233 0.87 15.43 1.72
N VAL A 234 -0.03 15.84 0.82
CA VAL A 234 -0.87 17.02 1.04
C VAL A 234 -1.84 16.78 2.20
N LEU A 235 -2.47 15.59 2.26
CA LEU A 235 -3.40 15.26 3.34
C LEU A 235 -2.69 15.16 4.70
N ILE A 236 -1.52 14.53 4.78
CA ILE A 236 -0.82 14.41 6.07
C ILE A 236 -0.39 15.76 6.63
N ALA A 237 -0.04 16.72 5.77
CA ALA A 237 0.25 18.09 6.20
C ALA A 237 -0.96 18.76 6.86
N GLY A 238 -2.17 18.51 6.35
CA GLY A 238 -3.42 18.98 6.96
C GLY A 238 -3.73 18.31 8.30
N VAL A 239 -3.42 17.00 8.44
CA VAL A 239 -3.66 16.27 9.71
C VAL A 239 -2.68 16.68 10.81
N ILE A 240 -1.38 16.70 10.51
CA ILE A 240 -0.32 16.91 11.53
C ILE A 240 -0.14 18.39 11.88
N SER A 241 -0.69 19.31 11.08
CA SER A 241 -0.60 20.76 11.23
C SER A 241 0.82 21.33 11.06
N SER A 242 1.86 20.73 11.63
CA SER A 242 3.27 21.10 11.47
C SER A 242 4.14 19.87 11.17
N PRO A 243 4.02 19.27 9.97
CA PRO A 243 4.77 18.08 9.60
C PRO A 243 6.29 18.34 9.59
N ASN A 244 7.06 17.33 9.99
CA ASN A 244 8.52 17.34 9.83
C ASN A 244 8.93 16.71 8.47
N GLY A 245 10.22 16.82 8.13
CA GLY A 245 10.77 16.31 6.85
C GLY A 245 10.77 14.77 6.70
N SER A 246 10.45 14.02 7.73
CA SER A 246 10.48 12.54 7.75
C SER A 246 9.09 11.91 7.81
N MET A 247 8.03 12.70 7.57
CA MET A 247 6.64 12.21 7.65
C MET A 247 6.30 11.06 6.71
N GLY A 248 7.01 10.92 5.59
CA GLY A 248 6.81 9.83 4.65
C GLY A 248 7.40 8.48 5.08
N ASP A 249 8.36 8.46 6.01
CA ASP A 249 9.06 7.23 6.42
C ASP A 249 8.08 6.20 7.01
N ALA A 250 7.06 6.69 7.72
CA ALA A 250 5.99 5.89 8.29
C ALA A 250 5.14 5.13 7.25
N TYR A 251 5.25 5.47 5.96
CA TYR A 251 4.47 4.85 4.88
C TYR A 251 5.31 3.95 3.96
N LEU A 252 6.64 3.96 4.10
CA LEU A 252 7.53 3.21 3.20
C LEU A 252 7.24 1.72 3.22
N LEU A 253 7.44 1.05 4.36
CA LEU A 253 7.18 -0.39 4.48
C LEU A 253 5.68 -0.71 4.54
N PRO A 254 4.85 0.08 5.27
CA PRO A 254 3.41 -0.18 5.32
C PRO A 254 2.72 -0.13 3.95
N SER A 255 3.18 0.72 3.02
CA SER A 255 2.61 0.77 1.66
C SER A 255 2.75 -0.56 0.91
N VAL A 256 3.90 -1.22 1.03
CA VAL A 256 4.12 -2.56 0.45
C VAL A 256 3.27 -3.59 1.21
N ALA A 257 3.24 -3.49 2.53
CA ALA A 257 2.50 -4.42 3.39
C ALA A 257 1.02 -4.48 3.04
N VAL A 258 0.35 -3.33 2.89
CA VAL A 258 -1.09 -3.29 2.60
C VAL A 258 -1.43 -3.83 1.22
N VAL A 259 -0.53 -3.67 0.24
CA VAL A 259 -0.70 -4.20 -1.13
C VAL A 259 -0.56 -5.72 -1.14
N VAL A 260 0.44 -6.25 -0.45
CA VAL A 260 0.68 -7.70 -0.35
C VAL A 260 -0.38 -8.36 0.50
N LEU A 261 -0.75 -7.76 1.63
CA LEU A 261 -1.83 -8.23 2.48
C LEU A 261 -3.15 -8.26 1.70
N GLY A 262 -3.42 -7.22 0.90
CA GLY A 262 -4.53 -7.15 -0.05
C GLY A 262 -4.51 -8.21 -1.16
N GLY A 263 -3.44 -9.00 -1.26
CA GLY A 263 -3.33 -10.15 -2.16
C GLY A 263 -2.80 -9.82 -3.56
N THR A 264 -2.20 -8.64 -3.76
CA THR A 264 -1.50 -8.32 -5.02
C THR A 264 -0.09 -8.93 -4.96
N SER A 265 0.27 -9.69 -6.00
CA SER A 265 1.59 -10.36 -6.09
C SER A 265 2.73 -9.36 -6.28
N LEU A 266 3.83 -9.55 -5.54
CA LEU A 266 5.09 -8.80 -5.71
C LEU A 266 5.76 -9.05 -7.06
N LEU A 267 5.44 -10.17 -7.72
CA LEU A 267 5.97 -10.54 -9.03
C LEU A 267 5.17 -9.90 -10.19
N GLY A 268 4.24 -8.98 -9.88
CA GLY A 268 3.32 -8.41 -10.85
C GLY A 268 2.03 -9.23 -10.97
N GLY A 269 1.01 -8.62 -11.58
CA GLY A 269 -0.24 -9.31 -11.86
C GLY A 269 -1.45 -8.39 -11.98
N ARG A 270 -2.57 -8.83 -11.38
CA ARG A 270 -3.79 -8.03 -11.25
C ARG A 270 -3.80 -7.36 -9.88
N GLY A 271 -3.97 -6.05 -9.85
CA GLY A 271 -4.14 -5.28 -8.62
C GLY A 271 -5.53 -5.50 -8.02
N LEU A 272 -5.63 -5.41 -6.69
CA LEU A 272 -6.89 -5.49 -5.95
C LEU A 272 -7.13 -4.19 -5.15
N PRO A 273 -7.60 -3.10 -5.80
CA PRO A 273 -7.70 -1.78 -5.16
C PRO A 273 -8.51 -1.79 -3.87
N THR A 274 -9.66 -2.47 -3.88
CA THR A 274 -10.53 -2.57 -2.70
C THR A 274 -9.87 -3.33 -1.55
N ALA A 275 -9.11 -4.39 -1.86
CA ALA A 275 -8.42 -5.17 -0.84
C ALA A 275 -7.26 -4.35 -0.23
N THR A 276 -6.53 -3.58 -1.04
CA THR A 276 -5.47 -2.67 -0.57
C THR A 276 -6.00 -1.63 0.42
N VAL A 277 -7.17 -1.02 0.14
CA VAL A 277 -7.79 -0.04 1.05
C VAL A 277 -8.26 -0.69 2.35
N ILE A 278 -8.88 -1.88 2.29
CA ILE A 278 -9.29 -2.60 3.50
C ILE A 278 -8.06 -3.05 4.32
N ALA A 279 -6.97 -3.43 3.65
CA ALA A 279 -5.70 -3.77 4.29
C ALA A 279 -5.04 -2.56 4.98
N ALA A 280 -5.20 -1.34 4.44
CA ALA A 280 -4.77 -0.12 5.11
C ALA A 280 -5.56 0.11 6.40
N VAL A 281 -6.89 -0.08 6.37
CA VAL A 281 -7.72 -0.02 7.59
C VAL A 281 -7.32 -1.10 8.60
N PHE A 282 -7.04 -2.32 8.14
CA PHE A 282 -6.52 -3.39 9.00
C PHE A 282 -5.23 -2.97 9.70
N LEU A 283 -4.24 -2.47 8.96
CA LEU A 283 -2.93 -2.17 9.51
C LEU A 283 -2.99 -0.97 10.46
N SER A 284 -3.80 0.05 10.16
CA SER A 284 -4.04 1.17 11.07
C SER A 284 -4.78 0.75 12.33
N GLN A 285 -5.80 -0.11 12.23
CA GLN A 285 -6.49 -0.64 13.41
C GLN A 285 -5.56 -1.53 14.24
N LEU A 286 -4.67 -2.28 13.61
CA LEU A 286 -3.69 -3.10 14.29
C LEU A 286 -2.74 -2.21 15.11
N ASP A 287 -2.25 -1.12 14.52
CA ASP A 287 -1.40 -0.17 15.22
C ASP A 287 -2.15 0.48 16.40
N GLN A 288 -3.40 0.87 16.18
CA GLN A 288 -4.25 1.47 17.20
C GLN A 288 -4.59 0.50 18.35
N PHE A 289 -4.78 -0.79 18.03
CA PHE A 289 -4.98 -1.85 19.00
C PHE A 289 -3.74 -2.03 19.89
N VAL A 290 -2.55 -2.14 19.30
CA VAL A 290 -1.30 -2.27 20.06
C VAL A 290 -1.04 -1.00 20.88
N LEU A 291 -1.35 0.18 20.35
CA LEU A 291 -1.30 1.44 21.10
C LEU A 291 -2.20 1.41 22.34
N ALA A 292 -3.45 0.93 22.20
CA ALA A 292 -4.39 0.87 23.31
C ALA A 292 -3.99 -0.13 24.42
N LEU A 293 -3.16 -1.14 24.10
CA LEU A 293 -2.56 -2.05 25.08
C LEU A 293 -1.45 -1.40 25.91
N GLY A 294 -1.13 -0.12 25.67
CA GLY A 294 -0.12 0.62 26.44
C GLY A 294 1.32 0.27 26.06
N VAL A 295 1.53 -0.42 24.94
CA VAL A 295 2.88 -0.83 24.52
C VAL A 295 3.61 0.33 23.85
N ASN A 296 4.92 0.43 24.10
CA ASN A 296 5.76 1.51 23.59
C ASN A 296 5.95 1.43 22.05
N PHE A 297 6.48 2.51 21.47
CA PHE A 297 6.70 2.61 20.03
C PHE A 297 7.57 1.48 19.47
N ALA A 298 8.63 1.09 20.19
CA ALA A 298 9.54 0.02 19.75
C ALA A 298 8.81 -1.31 19.53
N VAL A 299 7.94 -1.71 20.47
CA VAL A 299 7.16 -2.94 20.32
C VAL A 299 6.13 -2.82 19.19
N ARG A 300 5.52 -1.64 18.98
CA ARG A 300 4.62 -1.44 17.83
C ARG A 300 5.32 -1.65 16.50
N THR A 301 6.52 -1.08 16.33
CA THR A 301 7.32 -1.28 15.12
C THR A 301 7.65 -2.76 14.91
N LEU A 302 7.99 -3.48 15.98
CA LEU A 302 8.23 -4.93 15.91
C LEU A 302 6.97 -5.70 15.51
N VAL A 303 5.79 -5.35 16.05
CA VAL A 303 4.53 -5.99 15.68
C VAL A 303 4.15 -5.68 14.23
N GLN A 304 4.32 -4.44 13.77
CA GLN A 304 4.08 -4.06 12.37
C GLN A 304 5.02 -4.83 11.43
N ALA A 305 6.32 -4.94 11.77
CA ALA A 305 7.29 -5.70 11.00
C ALA A 305 6.94 -7.20 10.97
N ALA A 306 6.50 -7.77 12.10
CA ALA A 306 6.05 -9.14 12.19
C ALA A 306 4.77 -9.37 11.37
N ALA A 307 3.79 -8.46 11.43
CA ALA A 307 2.56 -8.53 10.65
C ALA A 307 2.84 -8.48 9.15
N LEU A 308 3.79 -7.63 8.72
CA LEU A 308 4.27 -7.58 7.34
C LEU A 308 4.94 -8.91 6.96
N ALA A 309 5.87 -9.41 7.77
CA ALA A 309 6.57 -10.67 7.52
C ALA A 309 5.61 -11.85 7.41
N ILE A 310 4.65 -11.96 8.33
CA ILE A 310 3.61 -12.99 8.31
C ILE A 310 2.70 -12.82 7.09
N GLY A 311 2.26 -11.60 6.80
CA GLY A 311 1.41 -11.31 5.64
C GLY A 311 2.09 -11.73 4.33
N VAL A 312 3.37 -11.37 4.16
CA VAL A 312 4.18 -11.81 3.01
C VAL A 312 4.33 -13.33 3.02
N ALA A 313 4.66 -13.95 4.16
CA ALA A 313 4.88 -15.39 4.24
C ALA A 313 3.63 -16.20 3.91
N ILE A 314 2.44 -15.76 4.35
CA ILE A 314 1.17 -16.45 4.05
C ILE A 314 0.95 -16.60 2.55
N TYR A 315 1.32 -15.59 1.75
CA TYR A 315 1.08 -15.62 0.30
C TYR A 315 2.27 -16.08 -0.54
N THR A 316 3.49 -15.89 -0.05
CA THR A 316 4.71 -16.23 -0.82
C THR A 316 5.23 -17.64 -0.52
N VAL A 317 4.97 -18.17 0.68
CA VAL A 317 5.45 -19.50 1.06
C VAL A 317 4.49 -20.58 0.56
N ASP A 318 5.03 -21.56 -0.14
CA ASP A 318 4.29 -22.76 -0.55
C ASP A 318 4.02 -23.64 0.69
N TRP A 319 2.93 -23.35 1.40
CA TRP A 319 2.54 -24.03 2.63
C TRP A 319 2.34 -25.54 2.47
N SER A 320 2.11 -26.00 1.23
CA SER A 320 2.04 -27.43 0.93
C SER A 320 3.40 -28.11 1.10
N ARG A 321 4.49 -27.47 0.65
CA ARG A 321 5.86 -27.94 0.86
C ARG A 321 6.28 -27.84 2.32
N VAL A 322 5.92 -26.75 3.00
CA VAL A 322 6.23 -26.58 4.43
C VAL A 322 5.57 -27.67 5.25
N ARG A 323 4.26 -27.93 5.02
CA ARG A 323 3.57 -29.05 5.67
C ARG A 323 4.26 -30.38 5.38
N ALA A 324 4.64 -30.65 4.13
CA ALA A 324 5.32 -31.88 3.75
C ALA A 324 6.65 -32.08 4.50
N VAL A 325 7.48 -31.04 4.60
CA VAL A 325 8.74 -31.06 5.36
C VAL A 325 8.49 -31.28 6.85
N PHE A 326 7.50 -30.60 7.43
CA PHE A 326 7.14 -30.74 8.84
C PHE A 326 6.65 -32.16 9.18
N THR A 327 5.79 -32.75 8.34
CA THR A 327 5.37 -34.16 8.48
C THR A 327 6.53 -35.14 8.35
N LYS A 328 7.53 -34.83 7.50
CA LYS A 328 8.73 -35.65 7.33
C LYS A 328 9.65 -35.59 8.55
N LEU A 329 9.76 -34.42 9.19
CA LEU A 329 10.52 -34.24 10.44
C LEU A 329 9.82 -34.94 11.61
N LEU A 330 8.51 -34.76 11.78
CA LEU A 330 7.74 -35.42 12.85
C LEU A 330 7.75 -36.95 12.72
N SER A 331 7.75 -37.49 11.51
CA SER A 331 7.87 -38.94 11.26
C SER A 331 9.30 -39.49 11.39
N ALA A 332 10.34 -38.65 11.25
CA ALA A 332 11.72 -39.03 11.55
C ALA A 332 11.96 -39.16 13.06
N THR A 333 11.32 -38.30 13.86
CA THR A 333 11.42 -38.36 15.34
C THR A 333 10.72 -39.60 15.93
N SER A 334 9.62 -40.08 15.32
CA SER A 334 8.95 -41.31 15.80
C SER A 334 9.69 -42.61 15.45
N ARG A 335 10.49 -42.63 14.37
CA ARG A 335 11.33 -43.80 14.03
C ARG A 335 12.54 -43.97 14.95
N GLY A 336 13.07 -42.88 15.52
CA GLY A 336 14.17 -42.94 16.49
C GLY A 336 13.77 -43.57 17.84
N GLN A 337 12.51 -43.43 18.25
CA GLN A 337 12.01 -44.04 19.50
C GLN A 337 11.74 -45.54 19.36
N ASN A 338 11.34 -46.03 18.17
CA ASN A 338 11.10 -47.45 17.93
C ASN A 338 12.38 -48.30 17.74
N GLN A 339 13.55 -47.69 17.57
CA GLN A 339 14.84 -48.41 17.50
C GLN A 339 15.54 -48.51 18.86
N ALA A 340 15.16 -47.69 19.85
CA ALA A 340 15.72 -47.74 21.20
C ALA A 340 15.04 -48.78 22.12
N SER A 341 14.02 -49.48 21.64
CA SER A 341 13.25 -50.49 22.39
C SER A 341 13.52 -51.93 21.97
N LEU A 342 14.49 -52.19 21.09
CA LEU A 342 14.92 -53.56 20.78
C LEU A 342 15.81 -54.06 21.93
N PRO A 343 15.44 -55.15 22.63
CA PRO A 343 16.29 -55.74 23.66
C PRO A 343 17.57 -56.25 23.00
N SER A 344 18.72 -55.81 23.49
CA SER A 344 19.99 -56.50 23.25
C SER A 344 19.89 -57.89 23.89
N ALA A 345 19.98 -58.93 23.06
CA ALA A 345 20.15 -60.31 23.49
C ALA A 345 21.47 -60.50 24.26
#